data_AF-A0A9W6DNF0-F1
#
_entry.id   AF-A0A9W6DNF0-F1
#
_cell.length_a   1.000
_cell.length_b   1.000
_cell.length_c   1.000
_cell.angle_alpha   90.00
_cell.angle_beta   90.00
_cell.angle_gamma   90.00
#
_symmetry.space_group_name_H-M   'P 1'
#
loop_
_entity.id
_entity.type
_entity.pdbx_description
1 polymer ?
#
loop_
_entity_poly.entity_id
_entity_poly.type
_entity_poly.pdbx_seq_one_letter_code
_entity_poly.pdbx_strand_id
1 'polypeptide(L)'
;MGYQLEFKRNHSLSSNEEPYETVLLGHVDTHHIADSSGEGSMFVDHAPRDDLEIAASQIPAPRVSENFMAPVNDTTNKRCQEWSMEFVRHLVAQGLLEGDAAQIVQSKRDPPAHGIGLQPVGR
;
A
#
# COMPACT_ATOMS: atom_id res chain seq x y z
N MET A 1 1.20 -4.96 21.11
CA MET A 1 1.17 -5.73 19.85
C MET A 1 0.24 -4.99 18.91
N GLY A 2 0.75 -4.54 17.77
CA GLY A 2 0.03 -3.71 16.79
C GLY A 2 0.46 -4.08 15.36
N TYR A 3 -0.10 -3.40 14.36
CA TYR A 3 0.33 -3.58 12.97
C TYR A 3 1.67 -2.89 12.71
N GLN A 4 2.52 -3.53 11.92
CA GLN A 4 3.84 -3.03 11.53
C GLN A 4 4.02 -3.15 10.02
N LEU A 5 4.95 -2.38 9.46
CA LEU A 5 5.30 -2.45 8.05
C LEU A 5 6.16 -3.71 7.80
N GLU A 6 5.88 -4.39 6.69
CA GLU A 6 6.58 -5.60 6.26
C GLU A 6 7.05 -5.44 4.82
N PHE A 7 8.31 -5.81 4.56
CA PHE A 7 8.90 -5.84 3.23
C PHE A 7 9.05 -7.28 2.78
N LYS A 8 8.29 -7.67 1.74
CA LYS A 8 8.36 -9.00 1.13
C LYS A 8 9.35 -8.97 -0.02
N ARG A 9 10.51 -9.59 0.17
CA ARG A 9 11.60 -9.65 -0.82
C ARG A 9 11.37 -10.81 -1.78
N ASN A 10 11.72 -10.63 -3.07
CA ASN A 10 11.56 -11.65 -4.12
C ASN A 10 10.13 -12.22 -4.23
N HIS A 11 9.12 -11.42 -3.89
CA HIS A 11 7.72 -11.84 -3.96
C HIS A 11 7.23 -11.86 -5.40
N SER A 12 6.75 -13.01 -5.89
CA SER A 12 6.10 -13.11 -7.20
C SER A 12 4.61 -12.82 -7.07
N LEU A 13 4.07 -11.93 -7.92
CA LEU A 13 2.63 -11.69 -8.00
C LEU A 13 1.84 -12.94 -8.43
N SER A 14 2.48 -13.87 -9.15
CA SER A 14 1.87 -15.16 -9.53
C SER A 14 1.60 -16.08 -8.34
N SER A 15 2.16 -15.79 -7.17
CA SER A 15 1.91 -16.53 -5.94
C SER A 15 0.62 -16.14 -5.23
N ASN A 16 -0.06 -15.06 -5.68
CA ASN A 16 -1.35 -14.66 -5.15
C ASN A 16 -2.46 -15.57 -5.68
N GLU A 17 -3.30 -16.07 -4.78
CA GLU A 17 -4.46 -16.92 -5.14
C GLU A 17 -5.64 -16.09 -5.68
N GLU A 18 -5.75 -14.83 -5.27
CA GLU A 18 -6.82 -13.93 -5.69
C GLU A 18 -6.52 -13.27 -7.04
N PRO A 19 -7.54 -13.04 -7.90
CA PRO A 19 -7.37 -12.32 -9.14
C PRO A 19 -6.93 -10.88 -8.88
N TYR A 20 -5.97 -10.39 -9.65
CA TYR A 20 -5.43 -9.03 -9.52
C TYR A 20 -5.31 -8.33 -10.88
N GLU A 21 -5.41 -7.00 -10.84
CA GLU A 21 -5.05 -6.11 -11.94
C GLU A 21 -3.73 -5.42 -11.61
N THR A 22 -2.86 -5.24 -12.61
CA THR A 22 -1.66 -4.42 -12.47
C THR A 22 -1.86 -3.10 -13.20
N VAL A 23 -1.56 -2.00 -12.53
CA VAL A 23 -1.66 -0.65 -13.06
C VAL A 23 -0.30 0.03 -12.89
N LEU A 24 0.27 0.52 -13.98
CA LEU A 24 1.50 1.30 -13.93
C LEU A 24 1.20 2.66 -13.29
N LEU A 25 1.87 2.97 -12.18
CA LEU A 25 1.76 4.27 -11.52
C LEU A 25 2.79 5.28 -12.02
N GLY A 26 3.98 4.79 -12.42
CA GLY A 26 5.11 5.64 -12.78
C GLY A 26 6.42 4.86 -12.87
N HIS A 27 7.51 5.58 -13.12
CA HIS A 27 8.87 5.06 -13.19
C HIS A 27 9.71 5.59 -12.03
N VAL A 28 10.58 4.73 -11.52
CA VAL A 28 11.54 5.05 -10.46
C VAL A 28 12.94 4.88 -11.04
N ASP A 29 13.82 5.84 -10.78
CA ASP A 29 15.22 5.71 -11.18
C ASP A 29 15.92 4.59 -10.38
N THR A 30 16.77 3.82 -11.06
CA THR A 30 17.44 2.67 -10.45
C THR A 30 18.34 3.04 -9.28
N HIS A 31 18.81 4.29 -9.18
CA HIS A 31 19.60 4.72 -8.01
C HIS A 31 18.77 4.78 -6.71
N HIS A 32 17.45 4.82 -6.81
CA HIS A 32 16.54 4.77 -5.66
C HIS A 32 16.17 3.33 -5.27
N ILE A 33 16.66 2.32 -5.98
CA ILE A 33 16.32 0.90 -5.77
C ILE A 33 17.54 0.15 -5.23
N ALA A 34 17.35 -0.56 -4.11
CA ALA A 34 18.37 -1.42 -3.55
C ALA A 34 18.08 -2.89 -3.90
N ASP A 35 18.99 -3.52 -4.64
CA ASP A 35 18.85 -4.94 -4.98
C ASP A 35 18.93 -5.82 -3.72
N SER A 36 18.00 -6.78 -3.63
CA SER A 36 18.02 -7.78 -2.56
C SER A 36 19.17 -8.75 -2.78
N SER A 37 20.25 -8.59 -2.02
CA SER A 37 21.33 -9.58 -1.93
C SER A 37 20.79 -10.85 -1.24
N GLY A 38 20.32 -11.83 -2.01
CA GLY A 38 19.80 -13.09 -1.49
C GLY A 38 19.66 -14.15 -2.58
N GLU A 39 19.66 -15.43 -2.20
CA GLU A 39 19.65 -16.64 -3.06
C GLU A 39 18.38 -16.80 -3.94
N GLY A 40 17.64 -15.73 -4.23
CA GLY A 40 16.40 -15.76 -5.02
C GLY A 40 15.19 -16.32 -4.28
N SER A 41 15.33 -16.72 -3.02
CA SER A 41 14.20 -17.17 -2.18
C SER A 41 13.40 -15.98 -1.65
N MET A 42 12.08 -16.17 -1.53
CA MET A 42 11.18 -15.19 -0.92
C MET A 42 11.36 -15.18 0.59
N PHE A 43 11.48 -13.99 1.17
CA PHE A 43 11.53 -13.81 2.63
C PHE A 43 10.90 -12.47 3.02
N VAL A 44 10.58 -12.33 4.31
CA VAL A 44 9.98 -11.13 4.88
C VAL A 44 10.95 -10.51 5.88
N ASP A 45 11.12 -9.20 5.81
CA ASP A 45 11.84 -8.40 6.81
C ASP A 45 11.09 -7.10 7.14
N HIS A 46 11.66 -6.32 8.06
CA HIS A 46 11.11 -5.05 8.53
C HIS A 46 12.09 -3.88 8.36
N ALA A 47 13.21 -4.11 7.67
CA ALA A 47 14.30 -3.15 7.55
C ALA A 47 14.22 -2.48 6.18
N PRO A 48 13.89 -1.18 6.09
CA PRO A 48 13.88 -0.47 4.82
C PRO A 48 15.31 -0.36 4.28
N ARG A 49 15.47 -0.55 2.96
CA ARG A 49 16.78 -0.55 2.27
C ARG A 49 16.87 0.51 1.20
N ASP A 50 15.79 0.69 0.45
CA ASP A 50 15.72 1.62 -0.67
C ASP A 50 14.90 2.87 -0.32
N ASP A 51 14.94 3.88 -1.19
CA ASP A 51 14.32 5.17 -0.88
C ASP A 51 12.78 5.07 -0.81
N LEU A 52 12.17 4.11 -1.53
CA LEU A 52 10.73 3.87 -1.48
C LEU A 52 10.33 3.23 -0.15
N GLU A 53 11.11 2.28 0.34
CA GLU A 53 10.91 1.62 1.63
C GLU A 53 11.15 2.58 2.80
N ILE A 54 12.17 3.43 2.68
CA ILE A 54 12.42 4.50 3.65
C ILE A 54 11.23 5.46 3.66
N ALA A 55 10.74 5.89 2.50
CA ALA A 55 9.54 6.72 2.39
C ALA A 55 8.30 6.04 3.00
N ALA A 56 8.10 4.74 2.75
CA ALA A 56 7.00 3.97 3.36
C ALA A 56 7.08 3.93 4.88
N SER A 57 8.29 3.81 5.45
CA SER A 57 8.50 3.76 6.90
C SER A 57 8.16 5.08 7.61
N GLN A 58 8.13 6.19 6.89
CA GLN A 58 7.77 7.51 7.42
C GLN A 58 6.25 7.70 7.55
N ILE A 59 5.45 6.81 6.97
CA ILE A 59 3.99 6.89 6.98
C ILE A 59 3.44 5.90 8.00
N PRO A 60 2.75 6.38 9.05
CA PRO A 60 2.19 5.50 10.07
C PRO A 60 1.27 4.45 9.45
N ALA A 61 1.61 3.17 9.68
CA ALA A 61 0.77 2.06 9.27
C ALA A 61 -0.66 2.23 9.83
N PRO A 62 -1.70 1.82 9.08
CA PRO A 62 -3.06 1.88 9.56
C PRO A 62 -3.19 1.08 10.87
N ARG A 63 -3.86 1.68 11.86
CA ARG A 63 -4.14 1.02 13.14
C ARG A 63 -5.32 0.06 12.97
N VAL A 64 -5.54 -0.81 13.97
CA VAL A 64 -6.81 -1.56 14.08
C VAL A 64 -7.94 -0.53 14.00
N SER A 65 -8.81 -0.68 13.00
CA SER A 65 -10.04 0.10 12.90
C SER A 65 -10.84 -0.15 14.18
N GLU A 66 -11.04 0.90 14.99
CA GLU A 66 -11.81 0.79 16.23
C GLU A 66 -13.29 0.47 15.94
N ASN A 67 -13.77 0.79 14.73
CA ASN A 67 -15.11 0.44 14.25
C ASN A 67 -15.11 0.14 12.75
N PHE A 68 -15.01 -1.13 12.39
CA PHE A 68 -15.01 -1.61 11.00
C PHE A 68 -16.27 -1.20 10.20
N MET A 69 -17.38 -0.92 10.90
CA MET A 69 -18.67 -0.50 10.32
C MET A 69 -18.83 1.01 10.18
N ALA A 70 -17.91 1.83 10.70
CA ALA A 70 -18.00 3.27 10.57
C ALA A 70 -17.35 3.75 9.25
N PRO A 71 -17.84 4.84 8.65
CA PRO A 71 -17.27 5.40 7.43
C PRO A 71 -15.77 5.63 7.55
N VAL A 72 -15.03 5.42 6.45
CA VAL A 72 -13.59 5.70 6.37
C VAL A 72 -13.36 7.18 6.65
N ASN A 73 -12.44 7.47 7.56
CA ASN A 73 -11.97 8.83 7.82
C ASN A 73 -10.44 8.81 7.99
N ASP A 74 -9.81 9.97 7.86
CA ASP A 74 -8.34 10.10 7.89
C ASP A 74 -7.72 9.87 9.29
N THR A 75 -8.53 9.59 10.32
CA THR A 75 -8.09 9.61 11.72
C THR A 75 -8.30 8.31 12.49
N THR A 76 -9.49 7.70 12.46
CA THR A 76 -9.88 6.58 13.34
C THR A 76 -10.24 5.30 12.59
N ASN A 77 -10.52 5.37 11.29
CA ASN A 77 -10.85 4.22 10.43
C ASN A 77 -10.06 4.24 9.12
N LYS A 78 -8.74 4.39 9.23
CA LYS A 78 -7.83 4.36 8.08
C LYS A 78 -7.67 2.92 7.59
N ARG A 79 -8.13 2.64 6.38
CA ARG A 79 -7.94 1.34 5.72
C ARG A 79 -6.59 1.28 5.02
N CYS A 80 -6.16 0.08 4.64
CA CYS A 80 -4.95 -0.12 3.84
C CYS A 80 -4.94 0.71 2.55
N GLN A 81 -6.11 0.93 1.92
CA GLN A 81 -6.21 1.80 0.73
C GLN A 81 -5.84 3.25 1.02
N GLU A 82 -6.24 3.83 2.16
CA GLU A 82 -5.87 5.20 2.52
C GLU A 82 -4.37 5.32 2.78
N TRP A 83 -3.78 4.31 3.41
CA TRP A 83 -2.33 4.26 3.57
C TRP A 83 -1.62 4.20 2.22
N SER A 84 -2.09 3.36 1.27
CA SER A 84 -1.52 3.29 -0.07
C SER A 84 -1.64 4.63 -0.82
N MET A 85 -2.76 5.35 -0.67
CA MET A 85 -2.94 6.68 -1.25
C MET A 85 -1.94 7.70 -0.68
N GLU A 86 -1.76 7.72 0.64
CA GLU A 86 -0.77 8.58 1.28
C GLU A 86 0.65 8.23 0.86
N PHE A 87 0.96 6.94 0.74
CA PHE A 87 2.26 6.48 0.29
C PHE A 87 2.61 6.98 -1.11
N VAL A 88 1.71 6.81 -2.08
CA VAL A 88 1.94 7.31 -3.44
C VAL A 88 2.08 8.84 -3.44
N ARG A 89 1.26 9.58 -2.68
CA ARG A 89 1.39 11.04 -2.58
C ARG A 89 2.72 11.47 -1.96
N HIS A 90 3.21 10.73 -0.97
CA HIS A 90 4.50 10.97 -0.35
C HIS A 90 5.65 10.75 -1.33
N LEU A 91 5.62 9.67 -2.11
CA LEU A 91 6.60 9.40 -3.16
C LEU A 91 6.64 10.52 -4.20
N VAL A 92 5.48 11.00 -4.65
CA VAL A 92 5.38 12.15 -5.56
C VAL A 92 5.96 13.42 -4.93
N ALA A 93 5.65 13.70 -3.67
CA ALA A 93 6.16 14.87 -2.97
C ALA A 93 7.70 14.84 -2.79
N GLN A 94 8.29 13.64 -2.70
CA GLN A 94 9.75 13.45 -2.64
C GLN A 94 10.41 13.41 -4.02
N GLY A 95 9.64 13.48 -5.11
CA GLY A 95 10.16 13.37 -6.47
C GLY A 95 10.60 11.96 -6.87
N LEU A 96 10.17 10.94 -6.13
CA LEU A 96 10.46 9.52 -6.38
C LEU A 96 9.50 8.89 -7.41
N LEU A 97 8.35 9.54 -7.65
CA LEU A 97 7.36 9.17 -8.67
C LEU A 97 6.87 10.42 -9.39
N GLU A 98 6.39 10.23 -10.63
CA GLU A 98 5.79 11.28 -11.44
C GLU A 98 4.48 11.81 -10.83
N GLY A 99 4.19 13.10 -11.07
CA GLY A 99 3.07 13.80 -10.43
C GLY A 99 1.68 13.24 -10.77
N ASP A 100 1.54 12.55 -11.90
CA ASP A 100 0.32 11.88 -12.33
C ASP A 100 0.04 10.57 -11.58
N ALA A 101 1.05 9.95 -10.95
CA ALA A 101 0.89 8.74 -10.14
C ALA A 101 -0.21 8.89 -9.07
N ALA A 102 -0.30 10.07 -8.45
CA ALA A 102 -1.33 10.39 -7.46
C ALA A 102 -2.75 10.40 -8.06
N GLN A 103 -2.91 10.81 -9.31
CA GLN A 103 -4.20 10.81 -10.01
C GLN A 103 -4.60 9.40 -10.44
N ILE A 104 -3.64 8.62 -10.92
CA ILE A 104 -3.86 7.22 -11.34
C ILE A 104 -4.34 6.41 -10.14
N VAL A 105 -3.64 6.46 -9.01
CA VAL A 105 -4.05 5.70 -7.81
C VAL A 105 -5.40 6.20 -7.28
N GLN A 106 -5.68 7.50 -7.34
CA GLN A 106 -6.97 8.06 -6.93
C GLN A 106 -8.13 7.54 -7.79
N SER A 107 -7.91 7.30 -9.08
CA SER A 107 -8.93 6.75 -9.99
C SER A 107 -9.26 5.28 -9.73
N LYS A 108 -8.35 4.55 -9.07
CA LYS A 108 -8.48 3.13 -8.71
C LYS A 108 -8.92 2.92 -7.26
N ARG A 109 -9.01 3.98 -6.46
CA ARG A 109 -9.47 3.93 -5.07
C ARG A 109 -10.96 3.60 -5.03
N ASP A 110 -11.34 2.69 -4.14
CA ASP A 110 -12.75 2.43 -3.89
C ASP A 110 -13.46 3.65 -3.29
N PRO A 111 -14.76 3.82 -3.56
CA PRO A 111 -15.55 4.84 -2.87
C PRO A 111 -15.47 4.65 -1.34
N PRO A 112 -15.54 5.72 -0.53
CA PRO A 112 -15.49 5.63 0.94
C PRO A 112 -16.57 4.72 1.55
N ALA A 113 -17.66 4.49 0.81
CA ALA A 113 -18.78 3.62 1.19
C ALA A 113 -18.58 2.14 0.78
N HIS A 114 -17.54 1.81 0.02
CA HIS A 114 -17.27 0.42 -0.38
C HIS A 114 -17.01 -0.43 0.86
N GLY A 115 -17.61 -1.62 0.95
CA GLY A 115 -17.57 -2.46 2.16
C GLY A 115 -18.42 -1.97 3.36
N ILE A 116 -19.03 -0.77 3.30
CA ILE A 116 -20.07 -0.35 4.25
C ILE A 116 -21.40 -0.92 3.74
N GLY A 117 -21.64 -2.20 3.99
CA GLY A 117 -22.86 -2.86 3.56
C GLY A 117 -22.92 -4.30 4.02
N LEU A 118 -23.57 -4.55 5.14
CA LEU A 118 -24.18 -5.85 5.37
C LEU A 118 -25.23 -6.04 4.26
N GLN A 119 -24.95 -6.86 3.24
CA GLN A 119 -26.06 -7.42 2.49
C GLN A 119 -26.82 -8.31 3.46
N PRO A 120 -28.11 -8.04 3.75
CA PRO A 120 -28.90 -9.02 4.47
C PRO A 120 -28.85 -10.32 3.66
N VAL A 121 -28.45 -11.42 4.29
CA VAL A 121 -28.70 -12.76 3.74
C VAL A 121 -30.20 -12.84 3.51
N GLY A 122 -30.58 -12.85 2.24
CA GLY A 122 -31.96 -12.99 1.80
C GLY A 122 -32.58 -14.23 2.43
N ARG A 123 -33.78 -14.01 2.94
CA ARG A 123 -34.65 -14.93 3.68
C ARG A 123 -35.32 -15.96 2.77
#